data_AF-A0A3B0T670-F1
#
_entry.id   AF-A0A3B0T670-F1
#
_cell.length_a   1.000
_cell.length_b   1.000
_cell.length_c   1.000
_cell.angle_alpha   90.00
_cell.angle_beta   90.00
_cell.angle_gamma   90.00
#
_symmetry.space_group_name_H-M   'P 1'
#
loop_
_entity.id
_entity.type
_entity.pdbx_description
1 polymer ?
#
loop_
_entity_poly.entity_id
_entity_poly.type
_entity_poly.pdbx_seq_one_letter_code
_entity_poly.pdbx_strand_id
1 'polypeptide(L)'
;LAAIIRITALSVGAGVSVGLAGRGVAALALVAGLLMLVAGYDFMEPLAQEVDNPGRWASYPLQHGELAVRLTVAGAVSMLPFAILAAAVAAAIGGPETALVAVVVFPLASATAAVGASVSTLLGGPDVMASSELFGLAIVVRLVVPPIIAALPFASVVAGLVNGTPASVFLPNSVVLVGLTIGVAWMWIAQRNPGLA
;
A
#
# COMPACT_ATOMS: atom_id res chain seq x y z
N LEU A 1 3.99 19.07 10.51
CA LEU A 1 4.87 18.44 11.52
C LEU A 1 4.27 17.16 12.12
N ALA A 2 3.05 17.20 12.67
CA ALA A 2 2.41 16.03 13.27
C ALA A 2 2.27 14.82 12.32
N ALA A 3 1.88 15.03 11.06
CA ALA A 3 1.81 13.97 10.05
C ALA A 3 3.18 13.32 9.79
N ILE A 4 4.24 14.12 9.67
CA ILE A 4 5.61 13.61 9.47
C ILE A 4 6.05 12.74 10.66
N ILE A 5 5.79 13.19 11.89
CA ILE A 5 6.09 12.42 13.11
C ILE A 5 5.34 11.09 13.09
N ARG A 6 4.04 11.09 12.76
CA ARG A 6 3.22 9.88 12.66
C ARG A 6 3.76 8.92 11.60
N ILE A 7 3.99 9.38 10.38
CA ILE A 7 4.51 8.56 9.28
C ILE A 7 5.88 7.98 9.65
N THR A 8 6.73 8.78 10.28
CA THR A 8 8.04 8.33 10.78
C THR A 8 7.86 7.20 11.79
N ALA A 9 6.98 7.37 12.78
CA ALA A 9 6.69 6.34 13.78
C ALA A 9 6.12 5.05 13.15
N LEU A 10 5.20 5.17 12.18
CA LEU A 10 4.65 4.03 11.44
C LEU A 10 5.74 3.29 10.65
N SER A 11 6.66 4.02 10.02
CA SER A 11 7.77 3.46 9.25
C SER A 11 8.77 2.74 10.14
N VAL A 12 9.10 3.33 11.30
CA VAL A 12 9.92 2.67 12.33
C VAL A 12 9.21 1.39 12.81
N GLY A 13 7.91 1.46 13.10
CA GLY A 13 7.11 0.29 13.52
C GLY A 13 7.07 -0.83 12.46
N ALA A 14 6.96 -0.47 11.18
CA ALA A 14 7.01 -1.41 10.08
C ALA A 14 8.40 -2.06 9.98
N GLY A 15 9.46 -1.27 10.12
CA GLY A 15 10.84 -1.76 10.19
C GLY A 15 11.08 -2.72 11.36
N VAL A 16 10.61 -2.36 12.56
CA VAL A 16 10.68 -3.23 13.76
C VAL A 16 9.98 -4.55 13.51
N SER A 17 8.81 -4.51 12.89
CA SER A 17 7.99 -5.69 12.60
C SER A 17 8.69 -6.66 11.64
N VAL A 18 9.30 -6.16 10.57
CA VAL A 18 10.12 -7.00 9.66
C VAL A 18 11.41 -7.48 10.33
N GLY A 19 12.06 -6.63 11.12
CA GLY A 19 13.24 -6.99 11.91
C GLY A 19 13.00 -8.15 12.87
N LEU A 20 11.84 -8.16 13.55
CA LEU A 20 11.41 -9.26 14.42
C LEU A 20 10.91 -10.48 13.63
N ALA A 21 10.35 -10.29 12.44
CA ALA A 21 9.99 -11.39 11.55
C ALA A 21 11.22 -12.21 11.15
N GLY A 22 12.33 -11.55 10.83
CA GLY A 22 13.63 -12.20 10.58
C GLY A 22 14.22 -12.96 11.78
N ARG A 23 13.70 -12.72 13.00
CA ARG A 23 14.09 -13.44 14.23
C ARG A 23 13.14 -14.58 14.60
N GLY A 24 12.19 -14.93 13.73
CA GLY A 24 11.34 -16.12 13.89
C GLY A 24 9.85 -15.82 14.10
N VAL A 25 9.43 -14.54 14.19
CA VAL A 25 8.00 -14.19 14.30
C VAL A 25 7.46 -13.74 12.94
N ALA A 26 7.44 -14.67 11.97
CA ALA A 26 7.17 -14.37 10.56
C ALA A 26 5.90 -13.52 10.34
N ALA A 27 4.82 -13.78 11.08
CA ALA A 27 3.55 -13.07 10.97
C ALA A 27 3.65 -11.54 11.16
N LEU A 28 4.67 -11.04 11.87
CA LEU A 28 4.90 -9.60 12.02
C LEU A 28 5.21 -8.89 10.70
N ALA A 29 5.69 -9.60 9.68
CA ALA A 29 5.88 -9.00 8.36
C ALA A 29 4.54 -8.48 7.77
N LEU A 30 3.40 -9.14 8.04
CA LEU A 30 2.09 -8.64 7.59
C LEU A 30 1.67 -7.36 8.33
N VAL A 31 2.04 -7.23 9.60
CA VAL A 31 1.80 -6.01 10.38
C VAL A 31 2.54 -4.82 9.76
N ALA A 32 3.75 -5.04 9.23
CA ALA A 32 4.48 -4.01 8.51
C ALA A 32 3.70 -3.48 7.29
N GLY A 33 3.03 -4.37 6.54
CA GLY A 33 2.14 -3.97 5.44
C GLY A 33 0.98 -3.09 5.89
N LEU A 34 0.34 -3.43 7.00
CA LEU A 34 -0.74 -2.61 7.57
C LEU A 34 -0.26 -1.23 8.03
N LEU A 35 0.91 -1.16 8.67
CA LEU A 35 1.50 0.11 9.09
C LEU A 35 1.88 0.99 7.88
N MET A 36 2.42 0.38 6.82
CA MET A 36 2.71 1.07 5.56
C MET A 36 1.42 1.56 4.89
N LEU A 37 0.32 0.80 4.93
CA LEU A 37 -0.98 1.27 4.44
C LEU A 37 -1.48 2.50 5.21
N VAL A 38 -1.39 2.48 6.54
CA VAL A 38 -1.79 3.63 7.37
C VAL A 38 -0.97 4.86 7.00
N ALA A 39 0.34 4.70 6.79
CA ALA A 39 1.18 5.77 6.28
C ALA A 39 0.77 6.19 4.85
N GLY A 40 0.38 5.25 4.00
CA GLY A 40 -0.08 5.49 2.63
C GLY A 40 -1.31 6.39 2.55
N TYR A 41 -2.24 6.30 3.51
CA TYR A 41 -3.38 7.22 3.57
C TYR A 41 -2.95 8.68 3.67
N ASP A 42 -1.89 8.98 4.43
CA ASP A 42 -1.38 10.35 4.56
C ASP A 42 -0.80 10.90 3.26
N PHE A 43 -0.19 10.04 2.44
CA PHE A 43 0.34 10.44 1.13
C PHE A 43 -0.72 10.49 0.04
N MET A 44 -1.85 9.81 0.23
CA MET A 44 -3.00 9.84 -0.66
C MET A 44 -4.01 10.94 -0.34
N GLU A 45 -3.74 11.77 0.67
CA GLU A 45 -4.57 12.94 0.99
C GLU A 45 -4.80 13.85 -0.23
N PRO A 46 -3.80 14.17 -1.10
CA PRO A 46 -4.05 14.97 -2.30
C PRO A 46 -5.05 14.33 -3.25
N LEU A 47 -5.02 13.00 -3.40
CA LEU A 47 -6.00 12.27 -4.21
C LEU A 47 -7.40 12.36 -3.59
N ALA A 48 -7.52 12.21 -2.27
CA ALA A 48 -8.79 12.36 -1.57
C ALA A 48 -9.37 13.77 -1.76
N GLN A 49 -8.54 14.81 -1.65
CA GLN A 49 -8.95 16.19 -1.87
C GLN A 49 -9.46 16.44 -3.28
N GLU A 50 -8.88 15.81 -4.30
CA GLU A 50 -9.41 15.93 -5.67
C GLU A 50 -10.73 15.16 -5.84
N VAL A 51 -10.87 13.96 -5.25
CA VAL A 51 -12.12 13.18 -5.28
C VAL A 51 -13.27 13.93 -4.61
N ASP A 52 -12.99 14.62 -3.50
CA ASP A 52 -13.97 15.41 -2.76
C ASP A 52 -14.37 16.71 -3.49
N ASN A 53 -13.64 17.11 -4.55
CA ASN A 53 -13.92 18.32 -5.33
C ASN A 53 -14.07 18.00 -6.84
N PRO A 54 -15.17 17.34 -7.27
CA PRO A 54 -15.34 16.88 -8.65
C PRO A 54 -15.29 18.02 -9.70
N GLY A 55 -15.75 19.21 -9.36
CA GLY A 55 -15.67 20.38 -10.24
C GLY A 55 -14.23 20.84 -10.52
N ARG A 56 -13.32 20.68 -9.54
CA ARG A 56 -11.89 20.94 -9.74
C ARG A 56 -11.25 19.82 -10.55
N TRP A 57 -11.58 18.56 -10.27
CA TRP A 57 -11.13 17.41 -11.06
C TRP A 57 -11.46 17.58 -12.55
N ALA A 58 -12.69 18.00 -12.86
CA ALA A 58 -13.16 18.20 -14.24
C ALA A 58 -12.50 19.38 -14.97
N SER A 59 -11.83 20.28 -14.25
CA SER A 59 -11.14 21.43 -14.85
C SER A 59 -9.78 21.08 -15.47
N TYR A 60 -9.20 19.93 -15.10
CA TYR A 60 -7.91 19.51 -15.63
C TYR A 60 -8.06 18.99 -17.07
N PRO A 61 -7.14 19.36 -18.00
CA PRO A 61 -7.13 18.84 -19.36
C PRO A 61 -6.51 17.43 -19.44
N LEU A 62 -6.98 16.52 -18.59
CA LEU A 62 -6.50 15.14 -18.48
C LEU A 62 -7.66 14.15 -18.65
N GLN A 63 -7.36 12.91 -19.03
CA GLN A 63 -8.37 11.86 -18.98
C GLN A 63 -8.74 11.58 -17.51
N HIS A 64 -10.01 11.27 -17.24
CA HIS A 64 -10.54 11.22 -15.88
C HIS A 64 -9.73 10.34 -14.90
N GLY A 65 -9.31 9.14 -15.32
CA GLY A 65 -8.48 8.25 -14.50
C GLY A 65 -6.98 8.54 -14.52
N GLU A 66 -6.50 9.38 -15.44
CA GLU A 66 -5.08 9.72 -15.57
C GLU A 66 -4.59 10.56 -14.39
N LEU A 67 -5.42 11.49 -13.91
CA LEU A 67 -5.10 12.28 -12.71
C LEU A 67 -4.95 11.39 -11.47
N ALA A 68 -5.86 10.42 -11.30
CA ALA A 68 -5.81 9.47 -10.19
C ALA A 68 -4.51 8.68 -10.19
N VAL A 69 -4.15 8.12 -11.35
CA VAL A 69 -2.89 7.39 -11.56
C VAL A 69 -1.67 8.24 -11.20
N ARG A 70 -1.61 9.49 -11.70
CA ARG A 70 -0.47 10.39 -11.44
C ARG A 70 -0.30 10.68 -9.96
N LEU A 71 -1.40 10.91 -9.23
CA LEU A 71 -1.37 11.16 -7.79
C LEU A 71 -0.98 9.90 -7.00
N THR A 72 -1.47 8.72 -7.41
CA THR A 72 -1.05 7.43 -6.84
C THR A 72 0.46 7.23 -6.98
N VAL A 73 1.02 7.46 -8.18
CA VAL A 73 2.46 7.37 -8.43
C VAL A 73 3.22 8.40 -7.61
N ALA A 74 2.77 9.64 -7.57
CA ALA A 74 3.42 10.71 -6.81
C ALA A 74 3.51 10.36 -5.31
N GLY A 75 2.44 9.83 -4.71
CA GLY A 75 2.50 9.42 -3.31
C GLY A 75 3.33 8.15 -3.09
N ALA A 76 3.29 7.17 -4.00
CA ALA A 76 4.17 6.00 -3.94
C ALA A 76 5.66 6.38 -3.92
N VAL A 77 6.05 7.35 -4.77
CA VAL A 77 7.42 7.88 -4.83
C VAL A 77 7.75 8.70 -3.58
N SER A 78 6.80 9.52 -3.10
CA SER A 78 6.98 10.35 -1.89
C SER A 78 7.16 9.53 -0.61
N MET A 79 6.68 8.28 -0.60
CA MET A 79 6.88 7.34 0.50
C MET A 79 8.28 6.70 0.54
N LEU A 80 9.08 6.78 -0.54
CA LEU A 80 10.38 6.09 -0.62
C LEU A 80 11.35 6.45 0.51
N PRO A 81 11.51 7.72 0.96
CA PRO A 81 12.38 8.03 2.10
C PRO A 81 11.99 7.28 3.38
N PHE A 82 10.68 7.08 3.58
CA PHE A 82 10.12 6.37 4.74
C PHE A 82 10.25 4.86 4.60
N ALA A 83 10.12 4.33 3.37
CA ALA A 83 10.45 2.95 3.06
C ALA A 83 11.93 2.64 3.32
N ILE A 84 12.85 3.55 2.96
CA ILE A 84 14.28 3.43 3.25
C ILE A 84 14.53 3.43 4.76
N LEU A 85 13.87 4.32 5.51
CA LEU A 85 13.94 4.33 6.97
C LEU A 85 13.46 3.00 7.58
N ALA A 86 12.31 2.49 7.14
CA ALA A 86 11.78 1.22 7.59
C ALA A 86 12.75 0.05 7.27
N ALA A 87 13.35 0.07 6.09
CA ALA A 87 14.34 -0.93 5.70
C ALA A 87 15.61 -0.88 6.56
N ALA A 88 16.11 0.31 6.87
CA ALA A 88 17.26 0.50 7.74
C ALA A 88 16.98 -0.02 9.16
N VAL A 89 15.79 0.25 9.71
CA VAL A 89 15.38 -0.25 11.03
C VAL A 89 15.26 -1.77 11.03
N ALA A 90 14.65 -2.36 9.98
CA ALA A 90 14.55 -3.81 9.85
C ALA A 90 15.93 -4.48 9.79
N ALA A 91 16.86 -3.92 9.00
CA ALA A 91 18.24 -4.40 8.88
C ALA A 91 18.99 -4.33 10.23
N ALA A 92 18.83 -3.23 10.97
CA ALA A 92 19.47 -3.05 12.27
C ALA A 92 19.04 -4.10 13.31
N ILE A 93 17.80 -4.60 13.21
CA ILE A 93 17.26 -5.58 14.15
C ILE A 93 17.49 -7.02 13.66
N GLY A 94 17.17 -7.31 12.40
CA GLY A 94 17.13 -8.67 11.85
C GLY A 94 18.45 -9.17 11.24
N GLY A 95 19.48 -8.33 11.17
CA GLY A 95 20.79 -8.71 10.62
C GLY A 95 20.84 -8.71 9.07
N PRO A 96 21.93 -9.25 8.47
CA PRO A 96 22.24 -9.09 7.04
C PRO A 96 21.20 -9.71 6.10
N GLU A 97 20.67 -10.90 6.42
CA GLU A 97 19.65 -11.54 5.58
C GLU A 97 18.34 -10.74 5.57
N THR A 98 17.92 -10.23 6.74
CA THR A 98 16.75 -9.36 6.85
C THR A 98 16.96 -8.04 6.11
N ALA A 99 18.20 -7.54 6.06
CA ALA A 99 18.53 -6.34 5.29
C ALA A 99 18.27 -6.53 3.79
N LEU A 100 18.64 -7.68 3.22
CA LEU A 100 18.36 -8.01 1.82
C LEU A 100 16.85 -8.06 1.54
N VAL A 101 16.09 -8.70 2.42
CA VAL A 101 14.62 -8.75 2.33
C VAL A 101 14.04 -7.34 2.39
N ALA A 102 14.48 -6.54 3.36
CA ALA A 102 13.96 -5.20 3.60
C ALA A 102 14.22 -4.24 2.44
N VAL A 103 15.42 -4.26 1.85
CA VAL A 103 15.79 -3.41 0.69
C VAL A 103 14.90 -3.68 -0.53
N VAL A 104 14.44 -4.92 -0.72
CA VAL A 104 13.55 -5.28 -1.82
C VAL A 104 12.09 -5.00 -1.48
N VAL A 105 11.65 -5.38 -0.28
CA VAL A 105 10.22 -5.42 0.07
C VAL A 105 9.66 -4.04 0.41
N PHE A 106 10.44 -3.15 1.05
CA PHE A 106 9.92 -1.83 1.44
C PHE A 106 9.60 -0.89 0.26
N PRO A 107 10.39 -0.84 -0.83
CA PRO A 107 9.99 -0.13 -2.05
C PRO A 107 8.72 -0.71 -2.69
N LEU A 108 8.53 -2.03 -2.64
CA LEU A 108 7.28 -2.64 -3.08
C LEU A 108 6.11 -2.25 -2.15
N ALA A 109 6.36 -2.19 -0.85
CA ALA A 109 5.38 -1.80 0.15
C ALA A 109 4.94 -0.33 0.03
N SER A 110 5.84 0.58 -0.37
CA SER A 110 5.43 1.97 -0.65
C SER A 110 4.49 2.04 -1.86
N ALA A 111 4.76 1.25 -2.90
CA ALA A 111 3.90 1.18 -4.08
C ALA A 111 2.52 0.57 -3.73
N THR A 112 2.48 -0.57 -3.05
CA THR A 112 1.20 -1.21 -2.68
C THR A 112 0.42 -0.42 -1.63
N ALA A 113 1.08 0.28 -0.70
CA ALA A 113 0.42 1.15 0.25
C ALA A 113 -0.28 2.32 -0.44
N ALA A 114 0.41 3.00 -1.37
CA ALA A 114 -0.18 4.08 -2.16
C ALA A 114 -1.34 3.57 -3.03
N VAL A 115 -1.19 2.41 -3.68
CA VAL A 115 -2.26 1.79 -4.48
C VAL A 115 -3.44 1.38 -3.61
N GLY A 116 -3.22 0.72 -2.47
CA GLY A 116 -4.28 0.32 -1.56
C GLY A 116 -5.05 1.51 -1.01
N ALA A 117 -4.35 2.56 -0.58
CA ALA A 117 -4.96 3.81 -0.15
C ALA A 117 -5.72 4.49 -1.30
N SER A 118 -5.17 4.51 -2.52
CA SER A 118 -5.87 5.05 -3.71
C SER A 118 -7.16 4.31 -4.02
N VAL A 119 -7.13 2.97 -4.00
CA VAL A 119 -8.33 2.13 -4.22
C VAL A 119 -9.37 2.42 -3.14
N SER A 120 -8.96 2.54 -1.88
CA SER A 120 -9.85 2.88 -0.76
C SER A 120 -10.53 4.25 -0.94
N THR A 121 -9.77 5.25 -1.42
CA THR A 121 -10.27 6.60 -1.71
C THR A 121 -11.23 6.60 -2.89
N LEU A 122 -10.86 5.95 -4.00
CA LEU A 122 -11.63 5.93 -5.25
C LEU A 122 -12.87 5.03 -5.21
N LEU A 123 -12.92 4.07 -4.29
CA LEU A 123 -14.14 3.28 -4.04
C LEU A 123 -15.29 4.16 -3.53
N GLY A 124 -14.99 5.28 -2.88
CA GLY A 124 -16.00 6.22 -2.38
C GLY A 124 -16.93 5.62 -1.33
N GLY A 125 -17.99 6.37 -1.01
CA GLY A 125 -19.07 5.88 -0.14
C GLY A 125 -19.93 4.82 -0.84
N PRO A 126 -20.44 3.81 -0.12
CA PRO A 126 -21.41 2.89 -0.70
C PRO A 126 -22.68 3.64 -1.11
N ASP A 127 -23.23 3.27 -2.27
CA ASP A 127 -24.47 3.86 -2.78
C ASP A 127 -25.63 3.53 -1.84
N VAL A 128 -26.23 4.56 -1.26
CA VAL A 128 -27.34 4.46 -0.30
C VAL A 128 -28.64 3.97 -0.95
N MET A 129 -28.73 4.02 -2.28
CA MET A 129 -29.87 3.52 -3.05
C MET A 129 -29.69 2.06 -3.49
N ALA A 130 -28.51 1.47 -3.28
CA ALA A 130 -28.27 0.06 -3.55
C ALA A 130 -29.06 -0.83 -2.57
N SER A 131 -29.30 -2.09 -2.96
CA SER A 131 -29.88 -3.07 -2.05
C SER A 131 -29.02 -3.24 -0.79
N SER A 132 -29.65 -3.57 0.33
CA SER A 132 -28.95 -3.76 1.62
C SER A 132 -27.81 -4.78 1.54
N GLU A 133 -27.96 -5.81 0.70
CA GLU A 133 -26.94 -6.81 0.43
C GLU A 133 -25.72 -6.24 -0.32
N LEU A 134 -25.97 -5.45 -1.37
CA LEU A 134 -24.90 -4.81 -2.15
C LEU A 134 -24.18 -3.72 -1.34
N PHE A 135 -24.92 -3.00 -0.51
CA PHE A 135 -24.36 -2.05 0.45
C PHE A 135 -23.43 -2.74 1.45
N GLY A 136 -23.87 -3.84 2.05
CA GLY A 136 -23.06 -4.63 2.97
C GLY A 136 -21.80 -5.18 2.31
N LEU A 137 -21.92 -5.72 1.10
CA LEU A 137 -20.78 -6.21 0.33
C LEU A 137 -19.78 -5.09 0.00
N ALA A 138 -20.26 -3.91 -0.40
CA ALA A 138 -19.41 -2.77 -0.71
C ALA A 138 -18.57 -2.32 0.50
N ILE A 139 -19.15 -2.35 1.70
CA ILE A 139 -18.42 -2.07 2.95
C ILE A 139 -17.32 -3.11 3.17
N VAL A 140 -17.61 -4.40 3.03
CA VAL A 140 -16.63 -5.47 3.21
C VAL A 140 -15.48 -5.32 2.21
N VAL A 141 -15.78 -5.10 0.93
CA VAL A 141 -14.77 -4.90 -0.11
C VAL A 141 -13.88 -3.71 0.23
N ARG A 142 -14.47 -2.57 0.64
CA ARG A 142 -13.72 -1.36 1.00
C ARG A 142 -12.83 -1.56 2.24
N LEU A 143 -13.28 -2.36 3.20
CA LEU A 143 -12.53 -2.64 4.41
C LEU A 143 -11.39 -3.64 4.19
N VAL A 144 -11.60 -4.63 3.31
CA VAL A 144 -10.70 -5.79 3.18
C VAL A 144 -9.68 -5.62 2.06
N VAL A 145 -10.05 -5.02 0.92
CA VAL A 145 -9.17 -4.93 -0.25
C VAL A 145 -7.90 -4.11 0.01
N PRO A 146 -7.96 -2.90 0.61
CA PRO A 146 -6.75 -2.10 0.84
C PRO A 146 -5.73 -2.80 1.77
N PRO A 147 -6.14 -3.40 2.92
CA PRO A 147 -5.24 -4.20 3.75
C PRO A 147 -4.61 -5.38 3.00
N ILE A 148 -5.37 -6.10 2.18
CA ILE A 148 -4.84 -7.21 1.38
C ILE A 148 -3.74 -6.71 0.44
N ILE A 149 -4.01 -5.65 -0.33
CA ILE A 149 -3.04 -5.08 -1.28
C ILE A 149 -1.74 -4.70 -0.56
N ALA A 150 -1.84 -4.04 0.58
CA ALA A 150 -0.67 -3.60 1.35
C ALA A 150 0.12 -4.75 1.97
N ALA A 151 -0.52 -5.88 2.26
CA ALA A 151 0.13 -7.06 2.83
C ALA A 151 0.88 -7.92 1.79
N LEU A 152 0.56 -7.81 0.49
CA LEU A 152 1.12 -8.67 -0.57
C LEU A 152 2.65 -8.71 -0.67
N PRO A 153 3.40 -7.59 -0.56
CA PRO A 153 4.86 -7.62 -0.57
C PRO A 153 5.42 -8.51 0.55
N PHE A 154 4.72 -8.57 1.68
CA PHE A 154 5.13 -9.31 2.88
C PHE A 154 4.59 -10.74 2.91
N ALA A 155 3.53 -11.08 2.16
CA ALA A 155 2.95 -12.42 2.14
C ALA A 155 3.96 -13.50 1.70
N SER A 156 4.74 -13.19 0.67
CA SER A 156 5.83 -14.04 0.19
C SER A 156 7.02 -14.10 1.17
N VAL A 157 7.29 -13.02 1.92
CA VAL A 157 8.26 -13.02 3.02
C VAL A 157 7.82 -13.97 4.11
N VAL A 158 6.56 -13.91 4.54
CA VAL A 158 6.01 -14.84 5.55
C VAL A 158 6.13 -16.28 5.08
N ALA A 159 5.66 -16.58 3.86
CA ALA A 159 5.76 -17.91 3.29
C ALA A 159 7.22 -18.39 3.24
N GLY A 160 8.14 -17.50 2.86
CA GLY A 160 9.56 -17.81 2.76
C GLY A 160 10.21 -18.13 4.11
N LEU A 161 9.92 -17.30 5.12
CA LEU A 161 10.42 -17.46 6.49
C LEU A 161 9.84 -18.71 7.17
N VAL A 162 8.55 -18.99 7.00
CA VAL A 162 7.89 -20.18 7.57
C VAL A 162 8.44 -21.47 6.97
N ASN A 163 8.68 -21.47 5.65
CA ASN A 163 9.22 -22.64 4.95
C ASN A 163 10.74 -22.78 5.06
N GLY A 164 11.44 -21.83 5.70
CA GLY A 164 12.90 -21.82 5.77
C GLY A 164 13.59 -21.69 4.40
N THR A 165 12.90 -21.14 3.41
CA THR A 165 13.46 -20.98 2.06
C THR A 165 14.37 -19.76 1.98
N PRO A 166 15.44 -19.81 1.16
CA PRO A 166 16.34 -18.68 1.01
C PRO A 166 15.66 -17.49 0.32
N ALA A 167 16.10 -16.27 0.66
CA ALA A 167 15.54 -15.02 0.14
C ALA A 167 15.54 -14.91 -1.39
N SER A 168 16.52 -15.53 -2.06
CA SER A 168 16.59 -15.58 -3.53
C SER A 168 15.40 -16.27 -4.19
N VAL A 169 14.67 -17.12 -3.46
CA VAL A 169 13.52 -17.87 -3.99
C VAL A 169 12.21 -17.13 -3.79
N PHE A 170 11.98 -16.54 -2.60
CA PHE A 170 10.69 -15.92 -2.30
C PHE A 170 10.60 -14.43 -2.70
N LEU A 171 11.71 -13.70 -2.77
CA LEU A 171 11.70 -12.27 -3.15
C LEU A 171 11.25 -12.03 -4.60
N PRO A 172 11.65 -12.83 -5.61
CA PRO A 172 11.09 -12.71 -6.95
C PRO A 172 9.57 -12.89 -6.97
N ASN A 173 9.03 -13.78 -6.13
CA ASN A 173 7.58 -13.98 -6.01
C ASN A 173 6.91 -12.72 -5.45
N SER A 174 7.54 -12.00 -4.50
CA SER A 174 7.06 -10.70 -4.02
C SER A 174 6.93 -9.70 -5.17
N VAL A 175 7.97 -9.58 -6.00
CA VAL A 175 8.02 -8.64 -7.13
C VAL A 175 6.93 -8.97 -8.15
N VAL A 176 6.77 -10.25 -8.50
CA VAL A 176 5.75 -10.68 -9.48
C VAL A 176 4.34 -10.43 -8.94
N LEU A 177 4.06 -10.83 -7.69
CA LEU A 177 2.74 -10.61 -7.06
C LEU A 177 2.40 -9.13 -7.02
N VAL A 178 3.34 -8.30 -6.55
CA VAL A 178 3.14 -6.85 -6.48
C VAL A 178 2.98 -6.24 -7.86
N GLY A 179 3.79 -6.64 -8.83
CA GLY A 179 3.69 -6.18 -10.22
C GLY A 179 2.32 -6.48 -10.85
N LEU A 180 1.81 -7.69 -10.65
CA LEU A 180 0.48 -8.08 -11.12
C LEU A 180 -0.62 -7.26 -10.43
N THR A 181 -0.54 -7.09 -9.11
CA THR A 181 -1.55 -6.31 -8.37
C THR A 181 -1.52 -4.84 -8.76
N ILE A 182 -0.34 -4.23 -8.90
CA ILE A 182 -0.21 -2.86 -9.39
C ILE A 182 -0.78 -2.74 -10.81
N GLY A 183 -0.51 -3.70 -11.70
CA GLY A 183 -1.05 -3.70 -13.06
C GLY A 183 -2.58 -3.76 -13.08
N VAL A 184 -3.19 -4.64 -12.31
CA VAL A 184 -4.65 -4.76 -12.18
C VAL A 184 -5.25 -3.49 -11.56
N ALA A 185 -4.65 -3.01 -10.47
CA ALA A 185 -5.13 -1.80 -9.81
C ALA A 185 -4.99 -0.58 -10.71
N TRP A 186 -3.91 -0.48 -11.49
CA TRP A 186 -3.71 0.58 -12.47
C TRP A 186 -4.81 0.57 -13.54
N MET A 187 -5.11 -0.60 -14.12
CA MET A 187 -6.20 -0.72 -15.10
C MET A 187 -7.53 -0.27 -14.51
N TRP A 188 -7.81 -0.62 -13.25
CA TRP A 188 -9.03 -0.22 -12.56
C TRP A 188 -9.06 1.28 -12.23
N ILE A 189 -7.96 1.86 -11.72
CA ILE A 189 -7.85 3.29 -11.39
C ILE A 189 -7.97 4.13 -12.66
N ALA A 190 -7.33 3.72 -13.75
CA ALA A 190 -7.35 4.43 -15.02
C ALA A 190 -8.75 4.52 -15.64
N GLN A 191 -9.67 3.62 -15.28
CA GLN A 191 -11.06 3.63 -15.74
C GLN A 191 -11.99 4.49 -14.88
N ARG A 192 -11.52 5.02 -13.74
CA ARG A 192 -12.37 5.77 -12.80
C ARG A 192 -12.69 7.17 -13.34
N ASN A 193 -13.97 7.53 -13.21
CA ASN A 193 -14.46 8.87 -13.46
C ASN A 193 -15.32 9.35 -12.27
N PRO A 194 -14.80 10.22 -11.39
CA PRO A 194 -15.56 10.73 -10.26
C PRO A 194 -16.65 11.75 -10.64
N GLY A 195 -16.67 12.26 -11.89
CA GLY A 195 -17.65 13.24 -12.36
C GLY A 195 -18.97 12.68 -12.89
N LEU A 196 -19.18 11.35 -12.82
CA LEU A 196 -20.41 10.66 -13.27
C LEU A 196 -21.19 9.98 -12.12
N ALA A 197 -20.80 10.25 -10.87
CA ALA A 197 -21.52 9.80 -9.69
C ALA A 197 -22.56 10.84 -9.25
#